data_AF-X0T203-F1
#
_entry.id   AF-X0T203-F1
#
_cell.length_a   1.000
_cell.length_b   1.000
_cell.length_c   1.000
_cell.angle_alpha   90.00
_cell.angle_beta   90.00
_cell.angle_gamma   90.00
#
_symmetry.space_group_name_H-M   'P 1'
#
loop_
_entity.id
_entity.type
_entity.pdbx_description
1 polymer ?
#
loop_
_entity_poly.entity_id
_entity_poly.type
_entity_poly.pdbx_seq_one_letter_code
_entity_poly.pdbx_strand_id
1 'polypeptide(L)'
;MAKRIAYLGPPGTFTEEAALLYDKTAQFIPFPSIPAVAVAVASGMAEEGVVAIENSIEGSVTDTLDLLIHESGVLIKKELVLPIE
;
A
#
# COMPACT_ATOMS: atom_id res chain seq x y z
N MET A 1 16.52 10.74 7.70
CA MET A 1 15.44 10.02 8.42
C MET A 1 15.05 8.82 7.58
N ALA A 2 14.56 7.74 8.19
CA ALA A 2 14.04 6.60 7.45
C ALA A 2 12.77 7.03 6.68
N LYS A 3 12.60 6.54 5.46
CA LYS A 3 11.39 6.76 4.66
C LYS A 3 10.20 6.12 5.38
N ARG A 4 9.04 6.77 5.40
CA ARG A 4 7.79 6.24 5.95
C ARG A 4 6.96 5.64 4.82
N ILE A 5 6.52 4.41 5.02
CA ILE A 5 5.67 3.69 4.08
C ILE A 5 4.35 3.37 4.77
N ALA A 6 3.27 3.92 4.23
CA ALA A 6 1.92 3.59 4.64
C ALA A 6 1.50 2.23 4.04
N TYR A 7 0.79 1.40 4.80
CA TYR A 7 0.26 0.13 4.31
C TYR A 7 -1.11 -0.16 4.89
N LEU A 8 -1.87 -1.05 4.22
CA LEU A 8 -3.15 -1.54 4.75
C LEU A 8 -2.90 -2.44 5.96
N GLY A 9 -3.28 -1.94 7.13
CA GLY A 9 -3.16 -2.64 8.41
C GLY A 9 -4.27 -3.67 8.64
N PRO A 10 -4.32 -4.28 9.85
CA PRO A 10 -3.43 -4.07 11.00
C PRO A 10 -1.99 -4.62 10.77
N PRO A 11 -1.06 -4.48 11.73
CA PRO A 11 0.23 -5.17 11.68
C PRO A 11 0.06 -6.69 11.54
N GLY A 12 0.97 -7.33 10.80
CA GLY A 12 0.94 -8.75 10.46
C GLY A 12 0.20 -9.08 9.15
N THR A 13 -0.17 -8.09 8.33
CA THR A 13 -0.83 -8.31 7.04
C THR A 13 0.17 -8.60 5.92
N PHE A 14 -0.31 -9.23 4.85
CA PHE A 14 0.47 -9.41 3.61
C PHE A 14 0.92 -8.08 2.99
N THR A 15 0.18 -7.00 3.19
CA THR A 15 0.58 -5.65 2.79
C THR A 15 1.73 -5.09 3.61
N GLU A 16 1.86 -5.45 4.90
CA GLU A 16 3.05 -5.15 5.70
C GLU A 16 4.25 -5.93 5.17
N GLU A 17 4.09 -7.22 4.90
CA GLU A 17 5.14 -8.07 4.35
C GLU A 17 5.60 -7.56 2.97
N ALA A 18 4.67 -7.19 2.10
CA ALA A 18 4.97 -6.55 0.83
C ALA A 18 5.77 -5.25 1.00
N ALA A 19 5.41 -4.41 1.98
CA ALA A 19 6.15 -3.19 2.29
C ALA A 19 7.58 -3.48 2.79
N LEU A 20 7.74 -4.49 3.64
CA LEU A 20 9.04 -4.98 4.12
C LEU A 20 9.93 -5.49 2.97
N LEU A 21 9.37 -6.24 2.02
CA LEU A 21 10.10 -6.71 0.84
C LEU A 21 10.48 -5.56 -0.10
N TYR A 22 9.62 -4.54 -0.19
CA TYR A 22 9.85 -3.36 -1.02
C TYR A 22 11.02 -2.50 -0.51
N ASP A 23 11.07 -2.19 0.79
CA ASP A 23 12.13 -1.40 1.42
C ASP A 23 12.32 -1.74 2.89
N LYS A 24 13.26 -2.64 3.20
CA LYS A 24 13.57 -3.10 4.57
C LYS A 24 14.08 -2.02 5.52
N THR A 25 14.44 -0.85 5.00
CA THR A 25 15.02 0.25 5.79
C THR A 25 14.00 1.32 6.16
N ALA A 26 12.78 1.20 5.64
CA ALA A 26 11.69 2.12 5.91
C ALA A 26 11.07 1.92 7.30
N GLN A 27 10.35 2.94 7.75
CA GLN A 27 9.40 2.87 8.85
C GLN A 27 8.01 2.56 8.28
N PHE A 28 7.36 1.52 8.78
CA PHE A 28 6.02 1.11 8.30
C PHE A 28 4.93 1.68 9.22
N ILE A 29 3.89 2.24 8.62
CA ILE A 29 2.77 2.87 9.34
C ILE A 29 1.46 2.22 8.87
N PRO A 30 0.73 1.50 9.75
CA PRO A 30 -0.53 0.87 9.38
C PRO A 30 -1.65 1.91 9.25
N PHE A 31 -2.50 1.74 8.24
CA PHE A 31 -3.74 2.49 8.05
C PHE A 31 -4.94 1.56 7.91
N PRO A 32 -6.16 2.00 8.30
CA PRO A 32 -7.32 1.12 8.39
C PRO A 32 -7.96 0.78 7.04
N SER A 33 -7.57 1.44 5.95
CA SER A 33 -8.14 1.23 4.62
C SER A 33 -7.21 1.69 3.51
N ILE A 34 -7.43 1.19 2.28
CA ILE A 34 -6.69 1.60 1.07
C ILE A 34 -6.81 3.12 0.81
N PRO A 35 -8.02 3.73 0.90
CA PRO A 35 -8.15 5.19 0.82
C PRO A 35 -7.32 5.92 1.89
N ALA A 36 -7.28 5.41 3.12
CA ALA A 36 -6.48 6.03 4.18
C ALA A 36 -4.97 5.98 3.89
N VAL A 37 -4.48 4.90 3.25
CA VAL A 37 -3.09 4.81 2.77
C VAL A 37 -2.82 5.89 1.72
N ALA A 38 -3.69 6.05 0.73
CA ALA A 38 -3.50 7.05 -0.31
C ALA A 38 -3.56 8.49 0.24
N VAL A 39 -4.50 8.79 1.16
CA VAL A 39 -4.57 10.08 1.84
C VAL A 39 -3.29 10.35 2.63
N ALA A 40 -2.71 9.34 3.29
CA ALA A 40 -1.45 9.49 4.00
C ALA A 40 -0.28 9.85 3.05
N VAL A 41 -0.26 9.30 1.84
CA VAL A 41 0.74 9.66 0.81
C VAL A 41 0.48 11.07 0.29
N ALA A 42 -0.75 11.37 -0.13
CA ALA A 42 -1.12 12.66 -0.71
C ALA A 42 -0.92 13.84 0.27
N SER A 43 -1.09 13.60 1.57
CA SER A 43 -0.87 14.60 2.63
C SER A 43 0.58 14.72 3.11
N GLY A 44 1.48 13.83 2.67
CA GLY A 44 2.88 13.78 3.13
C GLY A 44 3.07 13.18 4.53
N MET A 45 2.05 12.53 5.09
CA MET A 45 2.18 11.73 6.32
C MET A 45 3.11 10.52 6.11
N ALA A 46 3.10 9.96 4.91
CA ALA A 46 4.05 8.97 4.42
C ALA A 46 4.59 9.38 3.05
N GLU A 47 5.83 9.00 2.73
CA GLU A 47 6.41 9.28 1.42
C GLU A 47 5.87 8.36 0.33
N GLU A 48 5.52 7.12 0.67
CA GLU A 48 5.02 6.10 -0.25
C GLU A 48 3.97 5.22 0.44
N GLY A 49 3.16 4.51 -0.36
CA GLY A 49 2.12 3.62 0.11
C GLY A 49 2.19 2.26 -0.60
N VAL A 50 1.90 1.18 0.13
CA VAL A 50 1.82 -0.19 -0.39
C VAL A 50 0.42 -0.74 -0.13
N VAL A 51 -0.27 -1.12 -1.21
CA VAL A 51 -1.62 -1.69 -1.20
C VAL A 51 -1.68 -2.86 -2.17
N ALA A 52 -2.59 -3.80 -1.92
CA ALA A 52 -2.87 -4.87 -2.87
C ALA A 52 -3.69 -4.33 -4.05
N ILE A 53 -3.34 -4.73 -5.27
CA ILE A 53 -4.10 -4.37 -6.49
C ILE A 53 -4.84 -5.58 -7.08
N GLU A 54 -4.33 -6.79 -6.86
CA GLU A 54 -4.92 -8.03 -7.38
C GLU A 54 -4.55 -9.22 -6.48
N ASN A 55 -5.47 -10.18 -6.38
CA ASN A 55 -5.30 -11.50 -5.79
C ASN A 55 -5.59 -12.58 -6.85
N SER A 56 -4.83 -13.67 -6.87
CA SER A 56 -4.96 -14.73 -7.87
C SER A 56 -6.24 -15.57 -7.75
N ILE A 57 -6.91 -15.55 -6.60
CA ILE A 57 -8.15 -16.29 -6.31
C ILE A 57 -9.36 -15.38 -6.51
N GLU A 58 -9.33 -14.19 -5.93
CA GLU A 58 -10.48 -13.26 -5.87
C GLU A 58 -10.46 -12.20 -6.98
N GLY A 59 -9.36 -12.09 -7.72
CA GLY A 59 -9.17 -11.10 -8.78
C GLY A 59 -8.76 -9.72 -8.26
N SER A 60 -9.11 -8.68 -9.00
CA SER A 60 -8.69 -7.31 -8.68
C SER A 60 -9.26 -6.79 -7.37
N VAL A 61 -8.46 -5.98 -6.65
CA VAL A 61 -8.89 -5.30 -5.43
C VAL A 61 -9.60 -4.00 -5.81
N THR A 62 -10.93 -4.03 -5.82
CA THR A 62 -11.79 -2.93 -6.30
C THR A 62 -11.46 -1.60 -5.63
N ASP A 63 -11.23 -1.56 -4.31
CA ASP A 63 -10.88 -0.33 -3.59
C ASP A 63 -9.63 0.36 -4.15
N THR A 64 -8.63 -0.42 -4.57
CA THR A 64 -7.40 0.11 -5.19
C THR A 64 -7.68 0.63 -6.59
N LEU A 65 -8.51 -0.07 -7.38
CA LEU A 65 -8.88 0.37 -8.71
C LEU A 65 -9.72 1.65 -8.68
N ASP A 66 -10.73 1.70 -7.82
CA ASP A 66 -11.60 2.87 -7.64
C ASP A 66 -10.77 4.08 -7.23
N LEU A 67 -9.83 3.87 -6.30
CA LEU A 67 -8.89 4.91 -5.89
C LEU A 67 -8.06 5.44 -7.07
N LEU A 68 -7.49 4.56 -7.89
CA LEU A 68 -6.66 4.96 -9.03
C LEU A 68 -7.46 5.64 -10.16
N ILE A 69 -8.75 5.31 -10.29
CA ILE A 69 -9.64 5.89 -11.31
C ILE A 69 -10.16 7.25 -10.85
N HIS A 70 -10.58 7.37 -9.59
CA HIS A 70 -11.37 8.50 -9.12
C HIS A 70 -10.57 9.51 -8.28
N GLU A 71 -9.51 9.10 -7.59
CA GLU A 71 -8.75 9.97 -6.71
C GLU A 71 -7.46 10.46 -7.38
N SER A 72 -7.32 11.78 -7.47
CA SER A 72 -6.09 12.42 -7.96
C SER A 72 -5.12 12.67 -6.80
N GLY A 73 -3.84 12.38 -6.98
CA GLY A 73 -2.80 12.76 -6.00
C GLY A 73 -1.78 11.68 -5.67
N VAL A 74 -1.96 10.47 -6.20
CA VAL A 74 -0.98 9.37 -6.12
C VAL A 74 -0.73 8.76 -7.50
N LEU A 75 0.45 8.18 -7.68
CA LEU A 75 0.86 7.50 -8.92
C LEU A 75 1.49 6.16 -8.56
N ILE A 76 1.27 5.15 -9.40
CA ILE A 76 1.96 3.87 -9.28
C ILE A 76 3.45 4.08 -9.59
N LYS A 77 4.31 3.66 -8.67
CA LYS A 77 5.77 3.77 -8.79
C LYS A 77 6.46 2.43 -9.08
N LYS A 78 5.95 1.34 -8.51
CA LYS A 78 6.50 -0.02 -8.62
C LYS A 78 5.42 -1.05 -8.28
N GLU A 79 5.60 -2.25 -8.81
CA GLU A 79 4.84 -3.44 -8.42
C GLU A 79 5.76 -4.52 -7.82
N LEU A 80 5.17 -5.43 -7.03
CA LEU A 80 5.79 -6.66 -6.57
C LEU A 80 4.72 -7.74 -6.43
N VAL A 81 5.12 -8.99 -6.64
CA VAL A 81 4.26 -10.16 -6.42
C VAL A 81 4.69 -10.83 -5.13
N LEU A 82 3.77 -10.98 -4.18
CA LEU A 82 3.97 -11.72 -2.95
C LEU A 82 3.26 -13.08 -3.06
N PRO A 83 4.00 -14.20 -3.04
CA PRO A 83 3.38 -15.53 -2.95
C PRO A 83 2.64 -15.68 -1.62
N ILE A 84 1.38 -16.12 -1.68
CA ILE A 84 0.57 -16.43 -0.50
C ILE A 84 0.31 -17.94 -0.52
N GLU A 85 0.54 -18.60 0.62
CA GLU A 85 0.30 -20.04 0.84
C GLU A 85 -0.91 -20.27 1.75
#